data_AF-A0AAD6KRA4-F1
#
_entry.id   AF-A0AAD6KRA4-F1
#
_cell.length_a   1.000
_cell.length_b   1.000
_cell.length_c   1.000
_cell.angle_alpha   90.00
_cell.angle_beta   90.00
_cell.angle_gamma   90.00
#
_symmetry.space_group_name_H-M   'P 1'
#
loop_
_entity.id
_entity.type
_entity.pdbx_description
1 polymer ?
#
loop_
_entity_poly.entity_id
_entity_poly.type
_entity_poly.pdbx_seq_one_letter_code
_entity_poly.pdbx_strand_id
1 'polypeptide(L)'
;MYWMKPTVNGDVIGVYQPSHEEFQQFGNNIHNIKAWAEINILSLSDVLVTSSWSTFGYVAQGLGGLKPWILYVPTGDRTTDQPCPRAMSMEPCFHFPPNYYKNTGSRRRLATASLAPHIRQCEDATSGIKLVNDKPL
;
A
#
# COMPACT_ATOMS: atom_id res chain seq x y z
N MET A 1 -23.52 8.17 -3.75
CA MET A 1 -23.56 8.79 -2.40
C MET A 1 -23.62 10.30 -2.50
N TYR A 2 -22.54 10.97 -2.90
CA TYR A 2 -22.45 12.44 -2.97
C TYR A 2 -23.37 13.12 -4.00
N TRP A 3 -23.84 12.38 -5.00
CA TRP A 3 -24.87 12.88 -5.93
C TRP A 3 -26.25 13.08 -5.27
N MET A 4 -26.61 12.19 -4.34
CA MET A 4 -27.97 12.15 -3.76
C MET A 4 -28.09 12.96 -2.47
N LYS A 5 -26.98 13.34 -1.85
CA LYS A 5 -26.97 14.02 -0.55
C LYS A 5 -25.92 15.13 -0.55
N PRO A 6 -26.27 16.37 -0.14
CA PRO A 6 -25.30 17.43 0.02
C PRO A 6 -24.31 17.11 1.14
N THR A 7 -23.11 17.66 1.03
CA THR A 7 -22.09 17.58 2.07
C THR A 7 -22.45 18.50 3.25
N VAL A 8 -22.12 18.09 4.47
CA VAL A 8 -22.43 18.87 5.69
C VAL A 8 -21.59 20.15 5.77
N ASN A 9 -20.37 20.12 5.23
CA ASN A 9 -19.43 21.24 5.22
C ASN A 9 -19.54 22.12 3.97
N GLY A 10 -20.38 21.77 3.00
CA GLY A 10 -20.55 22.52 1.75
C GLY A 10 -19.52 22.21 0.65
N ASP A 11 -18.62 21.24 0.86
CA ASP A 11 -17.65 20.82 -0.16
C ASP A 11 -18.35 20.23 -1.39
N VAL A 12 -17.83 20.56 -2.58
CA VAL A 12 -18.28 19.96 -3.85
C VAL A 12 -17.44 18.72 -4.14
N ILE A 13 -18.07 17.55 -4.24
CA ILE A 13 -17.37 16.27 -4.42
C ILE A 13 -17.74 15.63 -5.75
N GLY A 14 -16.73 15.44 -6.60
CA GLY A 14 -16.79 14.59 -7.80
C GLY A 14 -16.10 13.24 -7.56
N VAL A 15 -16.64 12.16 -8.13
CA VAL A 15 -16.05 10.82 -8.06
C VAL A 15 -15.81 10.33 -9.48
N TYR A 16 -14.58 9.92 -9.77
CA TYR A 16 -14.15 9.54 -11.11
C TYR A 16 -13.41 8.20 -11.07
N GLN A 17 -13.67 7.35 -12.07
CA GLN A 17 -12.98 6.08 -12.26
C GLN A 17 -12.54 6.00 -13.74
N PRO A 18 -11.23 5.99 -14.03
CA PRO A 18 -10.74 6.07 -15.42
C PRO A 18 -11.07 4.84 -16.26
N SER A 19 -10.96 3.63 -15.71
CA SER A 19 -11.29 2.38 -16.40
C SER A 19 -11.98 1.37 -15.51
N HIS A 20 -12.58 0.35 -16.13
CA HIS A 20 -13.25 -0.76 -15.44
C HIS A 20 -12.88 -2.07 -16.15
N GLU A 21 -11.66 -2.54 -15.94
CA GLU A 21 -11.12 -3.74 -16.62
C GLU A 21 -11.59 -5.06 -15.99
N GLU A 22 -12.15 -5.01 -14.78
CA GLU A 22 -12.64 -6.13 -13.94
C GLU A 22 -11.57 -7.16 -13.55
N PHE A 23 -10.91 -7.77 -14.54
CA PHE A 23 -9.91 -8.81 -14.37
C PHE A 23 -8.55 -8.37 -14.93
N GLN A 24 -7.48 -8.84 -14.30
CA GLN A 24 -6.12 -8.63 -14.79
C GLN A 24 -5.89 -9.39 -16.10
N GLN A 25 -5.44 -8.69 -17.14
CA GLN A 25 -5.11 -9.27 -18.45
C GLN A 25 -3.60 -9.22 -18.71
N PHE A 26 -2.89 -10.24 -18.22
CA PHE A 26 -1.42 -10.28 -18.35
C PHE A 26 -0.97 -10.34 -19.82
N GLY A 27 0.06 -9.57 -20.16
CA GLY A 27 0.61 -9.49 -21.52
C GLY A 27 -0.21 -8.65 -22.52
N ASN A 28 -1.36 -8.10 -22.12
CA ASN A 28 -2.12 -7.18 -22.96
C ASN A 28 -1.59 -5.74 -22.80
N ASN A 29 -0.97 -5.22 -23.86
CA ASN A 29 -0.36 -3.89 -23.83
C ASN A 29 -1.35 -2.76 -23.56
N ILE A 30 -2.57 -2.82 -24.12
CA ILE A 30 -3.58 -1.77 -23.91
C ILE A 30 -4.04 -1.77 -22.45
N HIS A 31 -4.30 -2.95 -21.89
CA HIS A 31 -4.64 -3.11 -20.47
C HIS A 31 -3.53 -2.57 -19.56
N ASN A 32 -2.27 -2.93 -19.86
CA ASN A 32 -1.11 -2.48 -19.09
C ASN A 32 -0.90 -0.96 -19.17
N ILE A 33 -1.15 -0.33 -20.33
CA ILE A 33 -1.07 1.13 -20.47
C ILE A 33 -2.14 1.83 -19.64
N LYS A 34 -3.37 1.30 -19.58
CA LYS A 34 -4.41 1.84 -18.70
C LYS A 34 -4.04 1.71 -17.23
N ALA A 35 -3.57 0.53 -16.82
CA ALA A 35 -3.07 0.30 -15.46
C ALA A 35 -1.93 1.29 -15.10
N TRP A 36 -1.00 1.50 -16.03
CA TRP A 36 0.09 2.47 -15.85
C TRP A 36 -0.43 3.91 -15.75
N ALA A 37 -1.38 4.31 -16.59
CA ALA A 37 -1.99 5.62 -16.52
C ALA A 37 -2.70 5.86 -15.18
N GLU A 38 -3.42 4.86 -14.67
CA GLU A 38 -4.09 4.93 -13.37
C GLU A 38 -3.11 5.03 -12.19
N ILE A 39 -2.00 4.27 -12.21
CA ILE A 39 -0.91 4.41 -11.21
C ILE A 39 -0.41 5.86 -11.18
N ASN A 40 -0.19 6.45 -12.36
CA ASN A 40 0.30 7.83 -12.45
C ASN A 40 -0.75 8.83 -11.96
N ILE A 41 -2.02 8.67 -12.34
CA ILE A 41 -3.12 9.53 -11.85
C ILE A 41 -3.20 9.48 -10.32
N LEU A 42 -3.10 8.30 -9.71
CA LEU A 42 -3.07 8.16 -8.25
C LEU A 42 -1.87 8.86 -7.62
N SER A 43 -0.69 8.77 -8.23
CA SER A 43 0.53 9.44 -7.72
C SER A 43 0.44 10.97 -7.71
N LEU A 44 -0.48 11.55 -8.48
CA LEU A 44 -0.72 12.99 -8.56
C LEU A 44 -1.74 13.50 -7.53
N SER A 45 -2.23 12.63 -6.64
CA SER A 45 -3.20 12.99 -5.60
C SER A 45 -2.53 13.65 -4.40
N ASP A 46 -3.18 14.62 -3.75
CA ASP A 46 -2.67 15.20 -2.49
C ASP A 46 -2.72 14.20 -1.32
N VAL A 47 -3.75 13.36 -1.29
CA VAL A 47 -3.97 12.31 -0.30
C VAL A 47 -4.30 11.01 -1.00
N LEU A 48 -3.56 9.95 -0.65
CA LEU A 48 -3.72 8.63 -1.23
C LEU A 48 -4.22 7.61 -0.20
N VAL A 49 -5.22 6.83 -0.59
CA VAL A 49 -5.66 5.61 0.10
C VAL A 49 -5.27 4.42 -0.76
N THR A 50 -4.59 3.43 -0.20
CA THR A 50 -4.16 2.21 -0.90
C THR A 50 -4.79 0.97 -0.27
N SER A 51 -4.76 -0.15 -1.00
CA SER A 51 -5.23 -1.45 -0.49
C SER A 51 -4.05 -2.27 0.03
N SER A 52 -4.26 -3.01 1.12
CA SER A 52 -3.27 -3.94 1.66
C SER A 52 -2.79 -4.96 0.62
N TRP A 53 -1.49 -5.29 0.63
CA TRP A 53 -0.81 -6.19 -0.32
C TRP A 53 -0.73 -5.69 -1.78
N SER A 54 -1.36 -4.57 -2.12
CA SER A 54 -1.40 -4.10 -3.50
C SER A 54 -0.10 -3.41 -3.91
N THR A 55 0.70 -4.08 -4.75
CA THR A 55 1.90 -3.48 -5.34
C THR A 55 1.56 -2.33 -6.29
N PHE A 56 0.37 -2.31 -6.89
CA PHE A 56 -0.14 -1.19 -7.69
C PHE A 56 -0.16 0.11 -6.88
N GLY A 57 -0.67 0.04 -5.64
CA GLY A 57 -0.68 1.16 -4.71
C GLY A 57 0.73 1.57 -4.26
N TYR A 58 1.63 0.61 -4.04
CA TYR A 58 3.02 0.92 -3.67
C TYR A 58 3.76 1.70 -4.74
N VAL A 59 3.52 1.40 -6.02
CA VAL A 59 4.13 2.17 -7.11
C VAL A 59 3.57 3.59 -7.13
N ALA A 60 2.24 3.76 -7.05
CA ALA A 60 1.61 5.08 -7.06
C ALA A 60 2.10 5.95 -5.89
N GLN A 61 2.13 5.40 -4.67
CA GLN A 61 2.56 6.15 -3.49
C GLN A 61 4.06 6.52 -3.56
N GLY A 62 4.90 5.64 -4.12
CA GLY A 62 6.33 5.89 -4.28
C GLY A 62 6.62 6.99 -5.31
N LEU A 63 5.94 6.95 -6.46
CA LEU A 63 6.06 7.99 -7.49
C LEU A 63 5.60 9.36 -7.00
N GLY A 64 4.53 9.40 -6.19
CA GLY A 64 4.00 10.64 -5.63
C GLY A 64 4.73 11.13 -4.37
N GLY A 65 5.65 10.36 -3.81
CA GLY A 65 6.25 10.66 -2.50
C GLY A 65 5.23 10.67 -1.36
N LEU A 66 4.15 9.89 -1.48
CA LEU A 66 2.98 9.92 -0.60
C LEU A 66 3.07 8.83 0.46
N LYS A 67 2.86 9.20 1.72
CA LYS A 67 2.62 8.25 2.81
C LYS A 67 1.12 7.91 2.81
N PRO A 68 0.64 6.74 2.39
CA PRO A 68 -0.80 6.51 2.20
C PRO A 68 -1.53 6.21 3.52
N TRP A 69 -2.87 6.21 3.46
CA TRP A 69 -3.73 5.45 4.37
C TRP A 69 -3.99 4.07 3.77
N ILE A 70 -3.84 2.99 4.54
CA ILE A 70 -3.91 1.62 4.00
C ILE A 70 -5.23 0.96 4.40
N LEU A 71 -6.12 0.76 3.44
CA LEU A 71 -7.31 -0.05 3.60
C LEU A 71 -6.92 -1.53 3.74
N TYR A 72 -7.20 -2.11 4.90
CA TYR A 72 -7.05 -3.54 5.10
C TYR A 72 -8.17 -4.28 4.38
N VAL A 73 -7.84 -4.88 3.24
CA VAL A 73 -8.75 -5.72 2.48
C VAL A 73 -8.91 -7.03 3.24
N PRO A 74 -10.11 -7.37 3.75
CA PRO A 74 -10.32 -8.60 4.49
C PRO A 74 -9.98 -9.81 3.63
N THR A 75 -9.10 -10.67 4.12
CA THR A 75 -8.91 -12.02 3.59
C THR A 75 -9.65 -12.98 4.52
N GLY A 76 -10.86 -13.39 4.11
CA GLY A 76 -11.76 -14.21 4.94
C GLY A 76 -12.51 -13.41 6.02
N ASP A 77 -12.85 -14.06 7.14
CA ASP A 77 -13.77 -13.56 8.17
C ASP A 77 -13.18 -12.57 9.19
N ARG A 78 -12.00 -12.00 8.91
CA ARG A 78 -11.36 -11.06 9.84
C ARG A 78 -11.83 -9.63 9.58
N THR A 79 -12.81 -9.18 10.37
CA THR A 79 -13.12 -7.77 10.55
C THR A 79 -11.99 -7.12 11.35
N THR A 80 -11.32 -6.13 10.77
CA THR A 80 -10.39 -5.28 11.53
C THR A 80 -11.14 -4.04 11.98
N ASP A 81 -11.11 -3.73 13.27
CA ASP A 81 -11.83 -2.58 13.86
C ASP A 81 -11.20 -1.22 13.47
N GLN A 82 -10.04 -1.23 12.79
CA GLN A 82 -9.39 -0.05 12.22
C GLN A 82 -9.36 -0.16 10.69
N PRO A 83 -10.25 0.55 9.96
CA PRO A 83 -10.41 0.33 8.52
C PRO A 83 -9.17 0.75 7.72
N CYS A 84 -8.53 1.87 8.09
CA CYS A 84 -7.34 2.38 7.39
C CYS A 84 -6.33 3.05 8.33
N PRO A 85 -5.29 2.37 8.83
CA PRO A 85 -4.17 3.04 9.48
C PRO A 85 -3.29 3.82 8.49
N ARG A 86 -2.60 4.85 8.97
CA ARG A 86 -1.60 5.59 8.17
C ARG A 86 -0.33 4.77 8.07
N ALA A 87 0.26 4.68 6.89
CA ALA A 87 1.56 4.05 6.70
C ALA A 87 2.67 4.77 7.50
N MET A 88 3.67 4.01 7.92
CA MET A 88 4.90 4.48 8.57
C MET A 88 5.78 5.27 7.61
N SER A 89 5.82 4.88 6.33
CA SER A 89 6.58 5.54 5.27
C SER A 89 5.94 5.31 3.89
N MET A 90 6.38 6.04 2.88
CA MET A 90 6.00 5.86 1.47
C MET A 90 6.62 4.60 0.82
N GLU A 91 7.53 3.92 1.51
CA GLU A 91 8.29 2.81 0.93
C GLU A 91 7.40 1.59 0.64
N PRO A 92 7.69 0.84 -0.44
CA PRO A 92 6.98 -0.40 -0.75
C PRO A 92 7.26 -1.47 0.31
N CYS A 93 6.35 -2.44 0.43
CA CYS A 93 6.58 -3.62 1.24
C CYS A 93 7.30 -4.70 0.44
N PHE A 94 8.42 -5.22 0.96
CA PHE A 94 9.00 -6.47 0.49
C PHE A 94 8.28 -7.64 1.16
N HIS A 95 7.30 -8.24 0.47
CA HIS A 95 6.38 -9.25 1.05
C HIS A 95 7.06 -10.54 1.53
N PHE A 96 8.10 -10.98 0.83
CA PHE A 96 8.75 -12.27 1.04
C PHE A 96 10.26 -12.11 1.25
N PRO A 97 10.70 -11.45 2.33
CA PRO A 97 12.12 -11.28 2.59
C PRO A 97 12.77 -12.62 2.93
N PRO A 98 14.07 -12.80 2.60
CA PRO A 98 14.79 -14.01 2.94
C PRO A 98 14.87 -14.20 4.46
N ASN A 99 14.78 -15.46 4.90
CA ASN A 99 14.98 -15.81 6.30
C ASN A 99 16.48 -15.76 6.63
N TYR A 100 16.93 -14.72 7.32
CA TYR A 100 18.30 -14.68 7.85
C TYR A 100 18.39 -15.48 9.15
N TYR A 101 19.26 -16.48 9.17
CA TYR A 101 19.67 -17.15 10.41
C TYR A 101 20.78 -16.34 11.06
N LYS A 102 20.74 -16.20 12.39
CA LYS A 102 21.68 -15.32 13.12
C LYS A 102 23.14 -15.69 12.85
N ASN A 103 23.46 -16.98 12.91
CA ASN A 103 24.78 -17.54 12.60
C ASN A 103 24.61 -18.86 11.81
N THR A 104 25.64 -19.25 11.03
CA THR A 104 25.76 -20.59 10.43
C THR A 104 25.71 -21.64 11.55
N GLY A 105 24.60 -22.38 11.63
CA GLY A 105 24.34 -23.39 12.67
C GLY A 105 23.27 -23.04 13.69
N SER A 106 22.75 -21.81 13.72
CA SER A 106 21.61 -21.47 14.57
C SER A 106 20.28 -21.81 13.86
N ARG A 107 19.38 -22.55 14.52
CA ARG A 107 17.99 -22.74 14.04
C ARG A 107 17.07 -21.54 14.36
N ARG A 108 17.59 -20.53 15.09
CA ARG A 108 16.83 -19.36 15.51
C ARG A 108 16.80 -18.33 14.38
N ARG A 109 15.63 -18.15 13.78
CA ARG A 109 15.39 -17.09 12.79
C ARG A 109 15.59 -15.73 13.46
N LEU A 110 16.37 -14.86 12.83
CA LEU A 110 16.31 -13.43 13.15
C LEU A 110 14.96 -12.92 12.66
N ALA A 111 14.24 -12.17 13.49
CA ALA A 111 13.12 -11.40 12.98
C ALA A 111 13.70 -10.39 11.98
N THR A 112 13.32 -10.44 10.71
CA THR A 112 13.94 -9.61 9.67
C THR A 112 13.79 -8.11 9.98
N ALA A 113 12.73 -7.72 10.68
CA ALA A 113 12.50 -6.39 11.22
C ALA A 113 13.41 -5.99 12.42
N SER A 114 14.36 -6.84 12.83
CA SER A 114 15.32 -6.58 13.92
C SER A 114 16.76 -6.40 13.43
N LEU A 115 16.99 -6.44 12.12
CA LEU A 115 18.33 -6.31 11.51
C LEU A 115 18.88 -4.88 11.58
N ALA A 116 18.02 -3.86 11.41
CA ALA A 116 18.41 -2.46 11.48
C ALA A 116 17.23 -1.57 11.94
N PRO A 117 17.49 -0.41 12.57
CA PRO A 117 16.43 0.48 13.07
C PRO A 117 15.45 0.98 11.98
N HIS A 118 15.98 1.24 10.79
CA HIS A 118 15.23 1.69 9.60
C HIS A 118 14.52 0.57 8.85
N ILE A 119 14.51 -0.67 9.36
CA ILE A 119 13.76 -1.79 8.78
C ILE A 119 12.68 -2.20 9.77
N ARG A 120 11.42 -2.13 9.33
CA ARG A 120 10.26 -2.55 10.13
C ARG A 120 9.40 -3.55 9.38
N GLN A 121 8.60 -4.30 10.11
CA GLN A 121 7.56 -5.13 9.52
C GLN A 121 6.51 -4.23 8.85
N CYS A 122 6.00 -4.62 7.69
CA CYS A 122 4.97 -3.86 7.00
C CYS A 122 3.66 -3.81 7.79
N GLU A 123 2.92 -2.74 7.58
CA GLU A 123 1.60 -2.52 8.16
C GLU A 123 0.58 -3.50 7.58
N ASP A 124 0.80 -3.95 6.35
CA ASP A 124 -0.21 -4.62 5.54
C ASP A 124 0.17 -6.04 5.10
N ALA A 125 1.43 -6.46 5.25
CA ALA A 125 1.88 -7.83 5.01
C ALA A 125 2.62 -8.39 6.23
N THR A 126 2.06 -9.43 6.86
CA THR A 126 2.52 -9.98 8.15
C THR A 126 3.95 -10.53 8.11
N SER A 127 4.41 -11.05 6.99
CA SER A 127 5.80 -11.51 6.82
C SER A 127 6.71 -10.46 6.17
N GLY A 128 6.14 -9.35 5.69
CA GLY A 128 6.84 -8.38 4.87
C GLY A 128 7.65 -7.40 5.70
N ILE A 129 8.68 -6.82 5.08
CA ILE A 129 9.47 -5.72 5.65
C ILE A 129 9.49 -4.51 4.72
N LYS A 130 9.67 -3.32 5.30
CA LYS A 130 9.86 -2.08 4.56
C LYS A 130 10.82 -1.15 5.27
N LEU A 131 11.34 -0.19 4.51
CA LEU A 131 12.15 0.89 5.03
C LEU A 131 11.29 1.95 5.72
N VAL A 132 11.78 2.48 6.84
CA VAL A 132 11.18 3.60 7.56
C VAL A 132 12.27 4.63 7.88
N ASN A 133 11.87 5.89 8.02
CA ASN A 133 12.80 6.93 8.47
C ASN A 133 13.00 6.81 9.99
N ASP A 134 14.26 6.79 10.42
CA ASP A 134 14.64 6.77 11.85
C ASP A 134 14.44 8.13 12.55
N LYS A 135 14.10 9.18 11.80
CA LYS A 135 13.82 10.52 12.35
C LYS A 135 12.46 11.03 11.84
N PRO A 136 11.60 11.58 12.71
CA PRO A 136 10.45 12.33 12.26
C PRO A 136 10.94 13.56 11.49
N LEU A 137 10.30 13.85 10.36
CA LEU A 137 10.38 15.16 9.70
C LEU A 137 9.76 16.23 10.61
#